data_AF-A0A535UPL0-F1
#
_entry.id   AF-A0A535UPL0-F1
#
_cell.length_a   1.000
_cell.length_b   1.000
_cell.length_c   1.000
_cell.angle_alpha   90.00
_cell.angle_beta   90.00
_cell.angle_gamma   90.00
#
_symmetry.space_group_name_H-M   'P 1'
#
loop_
_entity.id
_entity.type
_entity.pdbx_description
1 polymer ?
#
loop_
_entity_poly.entity_id
_entity_poly.type
_entity_poly.pdbx_seq_one_letter_code
_entity_poly.pdbx_strand_id
1 'polypeptide(L)'
;MNPNLPWYQQPTFFLFIHPASPATQPGISLAAIPAVLLTWFWAAGMMNTVNWIDGMDGLATGVVGIAGLFITIISFILQQQSIAILAAIFTGAVLGFLPHNWNPAKIFMGDSGSMFLGLGLAVLSVMGGAKLALALMVLGVPIIDVAVVIMNRIRRRQSPLHYDKTHLHHRLMATGLSVKQICYVMYGLALIFGLLAVTLSGIQHYAHFFKFIGLGLVVLTMVGLIIWMDYRQRQRGVRINLGGPETPPNGDAKERSDSDEKAEAITQQGSKFINSSPGQSRPDSPYDEQLHARFPH
;
A
#
# COMPACT_ATOMS: atom_id res chain seq x y z
N MET A 1 17.61 5.22 46.61
CA MET A 1 16.58 6.26 46.39
C MET A 1 15.37 5.91 47.23
N ASN A 2 14.77 6.89 47.92
CA ASN A 2 13.67 6.68 48.87
C ASN A 2 12.34 6.46 48.12
N PRO A 3 11.71 5.28 48.23
CA PRO A 3 10.49 4.93 47.48
C PRO A 3 9.22 5.66 47.94
N ASN A 4 9.28 6.50 48.98
CA ASN A 4 8.11 7.12 49.62
C ASN A 4 7.83 8.58 49.18
N LEU A 5 8.43 9.05 48.08
CA LEU A 5 8.20 10.41 47.59
C LEU A 5 6.89 10.46 46.76
N PRO A 6 5.98 11.42 47.02
CA PRO A 6 4.64 11.45 46.40
C PRO A 6 4.66 11.67 44.87
N TRP A 7 5.78 12.12 44.31
CA TRP A 7 6.01 12.31 42.87
C TRP A 7 6.84 11.17 42.24
N TYR A 8 7.35 10.24 43.04
CA TYR A 8 8.06 9.06 42.54
C TYR A 8 7.03 8.00 42.13
N GLN A 9 6.46 8.16 40.94
CA GLN A 9 5.78 7.06 40.27
C GLN A 9 6.84 6.24 39.56
N GLN A 10 6.95 4.95 39.88
CA GLN A 10 7.78 4.07 39.07
C GLN A 10 7.31 4.17 37.61
N PRO A 11 8.20 4.33 36.62
CA PRO A 11 7.86 4.17 35.22
C PRO A 11 7.67 2.67 34.97
N THR A 12 6.67 2.08 35.61
CA THR A 12 6.14 0.79 35.20
C THR A 12 5.49 1.04 33.85
N PHE A 13 6.15 0.60 32.79
CA PHE A 13 5.51 0.29 31.51
C PHE A 13 4.45 -0.78 31.80
N PHE A 14 3.29 -0.35 32.32
CA PHE A 14 2.10 -1.16 32.36
C PHE A 14 1.65 -1.31 30.91
N LEU A 15 2.01 -2.43 30.29
CA LEU A 15 1.19 -2.99 29.23
C LEU A 15 -0.22 -3.11 29.83
N PHE A 16 -1.14 -2.20 29.43
CA PHE A 16 -2.51 -2.15 29.94
C PHE A 16 -3.25 -3.45 29.58
N ILE A 17 -3.06 -4.49 30.37
CA ILE A 17 -3.96 -5.62 30.47
C ILE A 17 -4.71 -5.38 31.78
N HIS A 18 -5.92 -4.80 31.69
CA HIS A 18 -6.76 -4.66 32.87
C HIS A 18 -6.95 -6.05 33.50
N PRO A 19 -6.51 -6.27 34.76
CA PRO A 19 -6.89 -7.48 35.46
C PRO A 19 -8.42 -7.45 35.63
N ALA A 20 -9.08 -8.59 35.38
CA ALA A 20 -10.53 -8.70 35.46
C ALA A 20 -11.09 -8.43 36.87
N SER A 21 -10.23 -8.36 37.89
CA SER A 21 -10.55 -7.96 39.25
C SER A 21 -9.31 -7.33 39.92
N PRO A 22 -9.47 -6.38 40.86
CA PRO A 22 -8.37 -5.81 41.65
C PRO A 22 -7.53 -6.84 42.43
N ALA A 23 -8.05 -8.07 42.59
CA ALA A 23 -7.38 -9.19 43.25
C ALA A 23 -6.55 -10.08 42.31
N THR A 24 -6.60 -9.87 40.98
CA THR A 24 -5.84 -10.68 40.02
C THR A 24 -4.43 -10.12 39.86
N GLN A 25 -3.41 -10.94 40.09
CA GLN A 25 -2.02 -10.53 39.86
C GLN A 25 -1.81 -10.16 38.38
N PRO A 26 -0.99 -9.14 38.08
CA PRO A 26 -0.60 -8.83 36.71
C PRO A 26 0.17 -10.03 36.13
N GLY A 27 -0.51 -10.78 35.26
CA GLY A 27 0.04 -11.95 34.58
C GLY A 27 -0.10 -11.78 33.07
N ILE A 28 0.91 -12.26 32.32
CA ILE A 28 0.78 -12.39 30.88
C ILE A 28 -0.17 -13.55 30.62
N SER A 29 -1.41 -13.23 30.27
CA SER A 29 -2.34 -14.24 29.77
C SER A 29 -1.75 -14.86 28.50
N LEU A 30 -1.80 -16.18 28.37
CA LEU A 30 -1.40 -16.85 27.13
C LEU A 30 -2.19 -16.32 25.91
N ALA A 31 -3.40 -15.78 26.14
CA ALA A 31 -4.23 -15.13 25.14
C ALA A 31 -3.72 -13.72 24.72
N ALA A 32 -2.80 -13.11 25.48
CA ALA A 32 -2.20 -11.83 25.11
C ALA A 32 -1.25 -11.97 23.91
N ILE A 33 -0.55 -13.10 23.79
CA ILE A 33 0.37 -13.36 22.67
C ILE A 33 -0.35 -13.30 21.31
N PRO A 34 -1.44 -14.08 21.07
CA PRO A 34 -2.16 -14.00 19.80
C PRO A 34 -2.83 -12.63 19.59
N ALA A 35 -3.29 -11.96 20.65
CA ALA A 35 -3.87 -10.62 20.54
C ALA A 35 -2.85 -9.55 20.07
N VAL A 36 -1.62 -9.62 20.60
CA VAL A 36 -0.53 -8.73 20.18
C VAL A 36 -0.13 -9.00 18.73
N LEU A 37 0.03 -10.27 18.35
CA LEU A 37 0.35 -10.64 16.96
C LEU A 37 -0.76 -10.20 15.99
N LEU A 38 -2.02 -10.38 16.37
CA LEU A 38 -3.16 -9.95 15.56
C LEU A 38 -3.18 -8.41 15.41
N THR A 39 -2.87 -7.67 16.47
CA THR A 39 -2.84 -6.21 16.45
C THR A 39 -1.68 -5.70 15.60
N TRP A 40 -0.50 -6.32 15.72
CA TRP A 40 0.64 -6.02 14.87
C TRP A 40 0.32 -6.28 13.39
N PHE A 41 -0.26 -7.45 13.09
CA PHE A 41 -0.69 -7.80 11.75
C PHE A 41 -1.75 -6.84 11.21
N TRP A 42 -2.72 -6.46 12.04
CA TRP A 42 -3.75 -5.49 11.70
C TRP A 42 -3.15 -4.12 11.37
N ALA A 43 -2.26 -3.60 12.21
CA ALA A 43 -1.61 -2.32 11.99
C ALA A 43 -0.75 -2.33 10.72
N ALA A 44 0.13 -3.32 10.57
CA ALA A 44 0.95 -3.47 9.37
C ALA A 44 0.09 -3.67 8.10
N GLY A 45 -0.96 -4.49 8.19
CA GLY A 45 -1.89 -4.73 7.09
C GLY A 45 -2.65 -3.46 6.66
N MET A 46 -3.11 -2.65 7.62
CA MET A 46 -3.80 -1.39 7.36
C MET A 46 -2.86 -0.33 6.76
N MET A 47 -1.63 -0.22 7.26
CA MET A 47 -0.61 0.67 6.68
C MET A 47 -0.36 0.33 5.21
N ASN A 48 -0.13 -0.95 4.90
CA ASN A 48 0.08 -1.40 3.53
C ASN A 48 -1.18 -1.24 2.66
N THR A 49 -2.36 -1.55 3.21
CA THR A 49 -3.63 -1.39 2.49
C THR A 49 -3.86 0.04 2.07
N VAL A 50 -3.68 1.00 2.99
CA VAL A 50 -3.88 2.42 2.69
C VAL A 50 -2.81 2.94 1.73
N ASN A 51 -1.55 2.54 1.91
CA ASN A 51 -0.47 2.87 0.98
C ASN A 51 -0.76 2.37 -0.45
N TRP A 52 -1.34 1.17 -0.62
CA TRP A 52 -1.64 0.62 -1.94
C TRP A 52 -2.82 1.29 -2.64
N ILE A 53 -3.82 1.79 -1.90
CA ILE A 53 -4.92 2.56 -2.50
C ILE A 53 -4.58 4.03 -2.75
N ASP A 54 -3.44 4.53 -2.27
CA ASP A 54 -2.94 5.90 -2.49
C ASP A 54 -2.34 6.10 -3.90
N GLY A 55 -2.46 5.11 -4.79
CA GLY A 55 -2.04 5.22 -6.19
C GLY A 55 -2.90 6.14 -7.07
N MET A 56 -3.93 6.80 -6.51
CA MET A 56 -4.80 7.74 -7.22
C MET A 56 -5.18 8.94 -6.36
N ASP A 57 -5.13 10.13 -6.96
CA ASP A 57 -5.53 11.41 -6.36
C ASP A 57 -6.89 11.35 -5.68
N GLY A 58 -6.89 11.54 -4.36
CA GLY A 58 -8.07 11.61 -3.50
C GLY A 58 -8.55 10.27 -2.99
N LEU A 59 -8.25 9.13 -3.64
CA LEU A 59 -8.87 7.84 -3.31
C LEU A 59 -8.61 7.42 -1.86
N ALA A 60 -7.34 7.34 -1.46
CA ALA A 60 -6.97 6.92 -0.11
C ALA A 60 -7.55 7.88 0.93
N THR A 61 -7.30 9.17 0.78
CA THR A 61 -7.78 10.23 1.68
C THR A 61 -9.30 10.18 1.86
N GLY A 62 -10.07 10.00 0.77
CA GLY A 62 -11.53 9.96 0.85
C GLY A 62 -12.07 8.69 1.52
N VAL A 63 -11.54 7.51 1.17
CA VAL A 63 -11.97 6.25 1.81
C VAL A 63 -11.60 6.24 3.30
N VAL A 64 -10.39 6.70 3.65
CA VAL A 64 -9.94 6.84 5.04
C VAL A 64 -10.79 7.86 5.80
N GLY A 65 -11.10 9.00 5.18
CA GLY A 65 -11.97 10.02 5.78
C GLY A 65 -13.36 9.50 6.09
N ILE A 66 -13.96 8.71 5.19
CA ILE A 66 -15.25 8.05 5.41
C ILE A 66 -15.15 7.03 6.56
N ALA A 67 -14.11 6.20 6.58
CA ALA A 67 -13.89 5.25 7.67
C ALA A 67 -13.74 5.96 9.03
N GLY A 68 -12.93 7.02 9.09
CA GLY A 68 -12.74 7.84 10.29
C GLY A 68 -14.05 8.50 10.75
N LEU A 69 -14.87 9.00 9.82
CA LEU A 69 -16.18 9.58 10.13
C LEU A 69 -17.09 8.57 10.81
N PHE A 70 -17.21 7.36 10.27
CA PHE A 70 -18.04 6.32 10.87
C PHE A 70 -17.48 5.81 12.21
N ILE A 71 -16.15 5.75 12.35
CA ILE A 71 -15.50 5.49 13.65
C ILE A 71 -15.84 6.58 14.66
N THR A 72 -15.89 7.84 14.24
CA THR A 72 -16.27 8.98 15.09
C THR A 72 -17.72 8.84 15.56
N ILE A 73 -18.64 8.62 14.62
CA ILE A 73 -20.08 8.46 14.89
C ILE A 73 -20.32 7.30 15.86
N ILE A 74 -19.78 6.11 15.58
CA ILE A 74 -19.99 4.94 16.45
C ILE A 74 -19.37 5.16 17.84
N SER A 75 -18.25 5.87 17.94
CA SER A 75 -17.62 6.18 19.22
C SER A 75 -18.50 7.09 20.08
N PHE A 76 -19.19 8.06 19.49
CA PHE A 76 -20.18 8.88 20.19
C PHE A 76 -21.40 8.06 20.61
N ILE A 77 -21.93 7.20 19.74
CA ILE A 77 -23.07 6.32 20.07
C ILE A 77 -22.74 5.41 21.25
N LEU A 78 -21.51 4.85 21.29
CA LEU A 78 -21.04 3.98 22.36
C LEU A 78 -20.56 4.73 23.62
N GLN A 79 -20.78 6.05 23.70
CA GLN A 79 -20.36 6.90 24.83
C GLN A 79 -18.85 6.87 25.14
N GLN A 80 -18.02 6.57 24.15
CA GLN A 80 -16.56 6.54 24.28
C GLN A 80 -15.96 7.90 23.88
N GLN A 81 -16.19 8.92 24.70
CA GLN A 81 -15.88 10.32 24.38
C GLN A 81 -14.41 10.55 23.99
N SER A 82 -13.45 10.00 24.73
CA SER A 82 -12.02 10.19 24.45
C SER A 82 -11.64 9.67 23.05
N ILE A 83 -12.18 8.51 22.65
CA ILE A 83 -11.90 7.92 21.34
C ILE A 83 -12.68 8.67 20.25
N ALA A 84 -13.89 9.12 20.55
CA ALA A 84 -14.71 9.89 19.62
C ALA A 84 -14.04 11.22 19.23
N ILE A 85 -13.49 11.95 20.22
CA ILE A 85 -12.77 13.20 19.99
C ILE A 85 -11.50 12.95 19.18
N LEU A 86 -10.71 11.93 19.54
CA LEU A 86 -9.49 11.58 18.80
C LEU A 86 -9.80 11.19 17.35
N ALA A 87 -10.84 10.39 17.13
CA ALA A 87 -11.30 10.02 15.80
C ALA A 87 -11.82 11.23 15.02
N ALA A 88 -12.52 12.18 15.66
CA ALA A 88 -13.01 13.40 15.04
C ALA A 88 -11.86 14.30 14.58
N ILE A 89 -10.81 14.47 15.41
CA ILE A 89 -9.61 15.23 15.06
C ILE A 89 -8.90 14.58 13.87
N PHE A 90 -8.66 13.26 13.94
CA PHE A 90 -8.06 12.52 12.83
C PHE A 90 -8.87 12.67 11.54
N THR A 91 -10.19 12.45 11.61
CA THR A 91 -11.10 12.60 10.47
C THR A 91 -11.09 14.01 9.92
N GLY A 92 -11.11 15.02 10.78
CA GLY A 92 -11.04 16.43 10.40
C GLY A 92 -9.74 16.76 9.66
N ALA A 93 -8.59 16.24 10.11
CA ALA A 93 -7.32 16.41 9.42
C ALA A 93 -7.32 15.76 8.03
N VAL A 94 -7.86 14.54 7.91
CA VAL A 94 -7.97 13.83 6.62
C VAL A 94 -8.91 14.55 5.66
N LEU A 95 -10.10 14.95 6.13
CA LEU A 95 -11.07 15.67 5.31
C LEU A 95 -10.59 17.09 4.95
N GLY A 96 -9.80 17.75 5.82
CA GLY A 96 -9.15 19.03 5.51
C GLY A 96 -8.04 18.90 4.46
N PHE A 97 -7.36 17.75 4.41
CA PHE A 97 -6.39 17.44 3.37
C PHE A 97 -7.04 17.09 2.02
N LEU A 98 -8.24 16.50 2.03
CA LEU A 98 -8.92 15.99 0.84
C LEU A 98 -9.06 17.02 -0.31
N PRO A 99 -9.45 18.29 -0.12
CA PRO A 99 -9.52 19.28 -1.20
C PRO A 99 -8.17 19.56 -1.88
N HIS A 100 -7.06 19.38 -1.15
CA HIS A 100 -5.70 19.56 -1.67
C HIS A 100 -5.21 18.33 -2.43
N ASN A 101 -5.72 17.15 -2.04
CA ASN A 101 -5.41 15.86 -2.65
C ASN A 101 -6.40 15.44 -3.75
N TRP A 102 -7.47 16.22 -3.97
CA TRP A 102 -8.50 15.90 -4.95
C TRP A 102 -8.01 16.04 -6.39
N ASN A 103 -8.41 15.13 -7.27
CA ASN A 103 -7.97 15.12 -8.68
C ASN A 103 -8.38 16.40 -9.45
N PRO A 104 -7.43 17.15 -10.05
CA PRO A 104 -5.97 16.90 -10.06
C PRO A 104 -5.28 17.37 -8.76
N ALA A 105 -4.51 16.47 -8.12
CA ALA A 105 -3.94 16.74 -6.81
C ALA A 105 -2.94 17.91 -6.83
N LYS A 106 -3.08 18.82 -5.85
CA LYS A 106 -2.13 19.91 -5.61
C LYS A 106 -1.03 19.49 -4.65
N ILE A 107 -1.36 18.61 -3.71
CA ILE A 107 -0.44 18.08 -2.70
C ILE A 107 -0.58 16.55 -2.69
N PHE A 108 0.55 15.87 -2.90
CA PHE A 108 0.63 14.42 -2.79
C PHE A 108 0.86 13.99 -1.34
N MET A 109 0.20 12.91 -0.94
CA MET A 109 0.30 12.34 0.39
C MET A 109 1.68 11.69 0.65
N GLY A 110 2.20 11.00 -0.37
CA GLY A 110 3.43 10.23 -0.27
C GLY A 110 3.31 9.01 0.65
N ASP A 111 4.34 8.17 0.68
CA ASP A 111 4.33 6.94 1.47
C ASP A 111 4.17 7.19 2.96
N SER A 112 4.79 8.24 3.48
CA SER A 112 4.71 8.59 4.89
C SER A 112 3.28 8.96 5.31
N GLY A 113 2.56 9.73 4.49
CA GLY A 113 1.20 10.14 4.81
C GLY A 113 0.21 8.99 4.73
N SER A 114 0.33 8.12 3.71
CA SER A 114 -0.58 6.97 3.55
C SER A 114 -0.36 5.91 4.63
N MET A 115 0.89 5.66 5.02
CA MET A 115 1.20 4.82 6.18
C MET A 115 0.67 5.41 7.49
N PHE A 116 0.80 6.72 7.70
CA PHE A 116 0.23 7.40 8.86
C PHE A 116 -1.29 7.25 8.92
N LEU A 117 -1.98 7.42 7.79
CA LEU A 117 -3.43 7.22 7.70
C LEU A 117 -3.85 5.79 8.03
N GLY A 118 -3.14 4.80 7.47
CA GLY A 118 -3.39 3.39 7.76
C GLY A 118 -3.16 3.04 9.23
N LEU A 119 -2.07 3.53 9.82
CA LEU A 119 -1.78 3.34 11.24
C LEU A 119 -2.84 4.01 12.13
N GLY A 120 -3.22 5.25 11.82
CA GLY A 120 -4.23 6.01 12.58
C GLY A 120 -5.57 5.27 12.62
N LEU A 121 -6.04 4.77 11.46
CA LEU A 121 -7.25 3.94 11.41
C LEU A 121 -7.09 2.62 12.17
N ALA A 122 -5.94 1.96 12.06
CA ALA A 122 -5.68 0.71 12.78
C ALA A 122 -5.79 0.91 14.29
N VAL A 123 -5.15 1.95 14.82
CA VAL A 123 -5.19 2.29 16.24
C VAL A 123 -6.62 2.64 16.68
N LEU A 124 -7.29 3.54 15.95
CA LEU A 124 -8.66 3.97 16.29
C LEU A 124 -9.68 2.83 16.25
N SER A 125 -9.50 1.87 15.33
CA SER A 125 -10.39 0.71 15.22
C SER A 125 -10.18 -0.33 16.33
N VAL A 126 -8.95 -0.49 16.82
CA VAL A 126 -8.63 -1.40 17.93
C VAL A 126 -9.05 -0.81 19.28
N MET A 127 -8.81 0.48 19.53
CA MET A 127 -9.07 1.13 20.82
C MET A 127 -10.52 0.99 21.33
N GLY A 128 -11.49 0.76 20.45
CA GLY A 128 -12.90 0.60 20.84
C GLY A 128 -13.53 -0.75 20.52
N GLY A 129 -12.76 -1.76 20.07
CA GLY A 129 -13.20 -3.15 19.81
C GLY A 129 -14.30 -3.34 18.75
N ALA A 130 -15.49 -2.78 18.98
CA ALA A 130 -16.63 -2.77 18.06
C ALA A 130 -16.33 -2.08 16.72
N LYS A 131 -15.28 -1.24 16.67
CA LYS A 131 -14.87 -0.45 15.51
C LYS A 131 -14.02 -1.25 14.52
N LEU A 132 -13.44 -2.37 14.94
CA LEU A 132 -12.67 -3.25 14.05
C LEU A 132 -13.56 -3.83 12.93
N ALA A 133 -14.75 -4.31 13.29
CA ALA A 133 -15.73 -4.80 12.31
C ALA A 133 -16.17 -3.70 11.34
N LEU A 134 -16.33 -2.47 11.83
CA LEU A 134 -16.67 -1.31 11.00
C LEU A 134 -15.54 -0.97 10.02
N ALA A 135 -14.29 -0.92 10.51
CA ALA A 135 -13.13 -0.70 9.65
C ALA A 135 -13.02 -1.79 8.57
N LEU A 136 -13.24 -3.06 8.94
CA LEU A 136 -13.30 -4.18 7.99
C LEU A 136 -14.43 -4.05 6.97
N MET A 137 -15.59 -3.49 7.34
CA MET A 137 -16.68 -3.28 6.39
C MET A 137 -16.37 -2.14 5.42
N VAL A 138 -15.92 -1.00 5.92
CA VAL A 138 -15.67 0.20 5.11
C VAL A 138 -14.45 0.01 4.19
N LEU A 139 -13.37 -0.56 4.72
CA LEU A 139 -12.12 -0.82 3.98
C LEU A 139 -12.08 -2.23 3.41
N GLY A 140 -13.15 -3.00 3.53
CA GLY A 140 -13.16 -4.40 3.13
C GLY A 140 -12.82 -4.61 1.66
N VAL A 141 -13.29 -3.73 0.78
CA VAL A 141 -12.93 -3.79 -0.66
C VAL A 141 -11.42 -3.57 -0.87
N PRO A 142 -10.80 -2.47 -0.38
CA PRO A 142 -9.33 -2.32 -0.37
C PRO A 142 -8.57 -3.50 0.25
N ILE A 143 -9.00 -3.98 1.42
CA ILE A 143 -8.33 -5.05 2.15
C ILE A 143 -8.35 -6.36 1.35
N ILE A 144 -9.50 -6.70 0.74
CA ILE A 144 -9.60 -7.92 -0.06
C ILE A 144 -8.77 -7.78 -1.34
N ASP A 145 -8.67 -6.60 -1.95
CA ASP A 145 -7.77 -6.40 -3.11
C ASP A 145 -6.32 -6.70 -2.75
N VAL A 146 -5.86 -6.09 -1.66
CA VAL A 146 -4.52 -6.32 -1.08
C VAL A 146 -4.30 -7.81 -0.82
N ALA A 147 -5.26 -8.47 -0.17
CA ALA A 147 -5.19 -9.89 0.13
C ALA A 147 -5.11 -10.77 -1.13
N VAL A 148 -5.87 -10.46 -2.18
CA VAL A 148 -5.84 -11.18 -3.46
C VAL A 148 -4.50 -11.00 -4.16
N VAL A 149 -3.94 -9.78 -4.16
CA VAL A 149 -2.62 -9.50 -4.73
C VAL A 149 -1.53 -10.29 -3.99
N ILE A 150 -1.53 -10.24 -2.65
CA ILE A 150 -0.58 -10.99 -1.82
C ILE A 150 -0.70 -12.50 -2.07
N MET A 151 -1.92 -13.05 -2.09
CA MET A 151 -2.17 -14.48 -2.33
C MET A 151 -1.66 -14.92 -3.71
N ASN A 152 -1.96 -14.15 -4.76
CA ASN A 152 -1.49 -14.43 -6.10
C ASN A 152 0.03 -14.39 -6.20
N ARG A 153 0.68 -13.52 -5.42
CA ARG A 153 2.12 -13.38 -5.39
C ARG A 153 2.82 -14.52 -4.65
N ILE A 154 2.29 -14.93 -3.50
CA ILE A 154 2.77 -16.10 -2.76
C ILE A 154 2.69 -17.35 -3.65
N ARG A 155 1.59 -17.52 -4.40
CA ARG A 155 1.45 -18.60 -5.39
C ARG A 155 2.49 -18.57 -6.50
N ARG A 156 3.00 -17.38 -6.85
CA ARG A 156 4.08 -17.16 -7.83
C ARG A 156 5.48 -17.13 -7.21
N ARG A 157 5.64 -17.45 -5.92
CA ARG A 157 6.89 -17.41 -5.15
C ARG A 157 7.64 -16.07 -5.21
N GLN A 158 6.92 -14.97 -5.40
CA GLN A 158 7.48 -13.62 -5.39
C GLN A 158 7.33 -12.99 -4.00
N SER A 159 8.20 -12.04 -3.64
CA SER A 159 8.19 -11.40 -2.32
C SER A 159 6.87 -10.66 -2.07
N PRO A 160 6.08 -10.99 -1.02
CA PRO A 160 4.74 -10.45 -0.78
C PRO A 160 4.67 -8.92 -0.55
N LEU A 161 5.81 -8.27 -0.30
CA LEU A 161 5.90 -6.88 0.16
C LEU A 161 6.53 -5.90 -0.84
N HIS A 162 6.91 -6.34 -2.04
CA HIS A 162 7.48 -5.45 -3.07
C HIS A 162 6.39 -4.65 -3.82
N TYR A 163 6.64 -3.38 -4.12
CA TYR A 163 5.72 -2.53 -4.87
C TYR A 163 5.53 -3.06 -6.31
N ASP A 164 4.29 -3.32 -6.74
CA ASP A 164 4.00 -3.76 -8.12
C ASP A 164 2.73 -3.11 -8.65
N LYS A 165 2.66 -2.90 -9.96
CA LYS A 165 1.64 -2.09 -10.66
C LYS A 165 0.30 -2.81 -10.85
N THR A 166 -0.01 -3.81 -10.02
CA THR A 166 -1.11 -4.78 -10.22
C THR A 166 -2.30 -4.61 -9.26
N HIS A 167 -2.50 -3.41 -8.72
CA HIS A 167 -3.58 -3.13 -7.76
C HIS A 167 -4.94 -2.82 -8.41
N LEU A 168 -6.04 -2.92 -7.63
CA LEU A 168 -7.43 -2.70 -8.06
C LEU A 168 -7.60 -1.47 -8.95
N HIS A 169 -6.96 -0.37 -8.57
CA HIS A 169 -7.12 0.92 -9.22
C HIS A 169 -6.55 0.93 -10.64
N HIS A 170 -5.39 0.29 -10.86
CA HIS A 170 -4.86 0.08 -12.21
C HIS A 170 -5.76 -0.84 -13.04
N ARG A 171 -6.31 -1.90 -12.41
CA ARG A 171 -7.26 -2.81 -13.10
C ARG A 171 -8.58 -2.10 -13.44
N LEU A 172 -9.05 -1.18 -12.60
CA LEU A 172 -10.24 -0.35 -12.83
C LEU A 172 -9.98 0.70 -13.91
N MET A 173 -8.83 1.37 -13.90
CA MET A 173 -8.42 2.26 -14.99
C MET A 173 -8.35 1.51 -16.32
N ALA A 174 -7.85 0.27 -16.32
CA ALA A 174 -7.84 -0.59 -17.50
C ALA A 174 -9.24 -0.95 -18.04
N THR A 175 -10.30 -0.82 -17.23
CA THR A 175 -11.69 -0.95 -17.73
C THR A 175 -12.20 0.31 -18.45
N GLY A 176 -11.40 1.37 -18.48
CA GLY A 176 -11.70 2.67 -19.09
C GLY A 176 -12.50 3.62 -18.18
N LEU A 177 -12.50 3.39 -16.86
CA LEU A 177 -13.02 4.35 -15.89
C LEU A 177 -12.01 5.47 -15.66
N SER A 178 -12.50 6.70 -15.55
CA SER A 178 -11.69 7.83 -15.09
C SER A 178 -11.41 7.72 -13.59
N VAL A 179 -10.29 8.30 -13.15
CA VAL A 179 -9.90 8.33 -11.73
C VAL A 179 -11.04 8.85 -10.84
N LYS A 180 -11.73 9.92 -11.25
CA LYS A 180 -12.88 10.48 -10.51
C LYS A 180 -14.03 9.48 -10.35
N GLN A 181 -14.34 8.71 -11.40
CA GLN A 181 -15.37 7.67 -11.33
C GLN A 181 -14.99 6.56 -10.35
N ILE A 182 -13.71 6.16 -10.33
CA ILE A 182 -13.23 5.15 -9.38
C ILE A 182 -13.35 5.65 -7.94
N CYS A 183 -12.97 6.90 -7.68
CA CYS A 183 -13.14 7.52 -6.37
C CYS A 183 -14.61 7.51 -5.93
N TYR A 184 -15.55 7.91 -6.80
CA TYR A 184 -16.98 7.89 -6.47
C TYR A 184 -17.52 6.49 -6.18
N VAL A 185 -17.12 5.46 -6.93
CA VAL A 185 -17.52 4.08 -6.65
C VAL A 185 -17.00 3.63 -5.29
N MET A 186 -15.72 3.89 -5.01
CA MET A 186 -15.09 3.48 -3.74
C MET A 186 -15.67 4.23 -2.54
N TYR A 187 -15.95 5.52 -2.68
CA TYR A 187 -16.63 6.29 -1.63
C TYR A 187 -18.07 5.85 -1.43
N GLY A 188 -18.79 5.56 -2.51
CA GLY A 188 -20.16 5.04 -2.44
C GLY A 188 -20.20 3.70 -1.70
N LEU A 189 -19.30 2.77 -2.03
CA LEU A 189 -19.18 1.50 -1.31
C LEU A 189 -18.80 1.72 0.16
N ALA A 190 -17.81 2.56 0.44
CA ALA A 190 -17.40 2.90 1.81
C ALA A 190 -18.56 3.49 2.63
N LEU A 191 -19.38 4.37 2.03
CA LEU A 191 -20.55 4.96 2.66
C LEU A 191 -21.65 3.91 2.94
N ILE A 192 -21.96 3.07 1.95
CA ILE A 192 -22.97 2.01 2.08
C ILE A 192 -22.56 1.03 3.19
N PHE A 193 -21.31 0.54 3.16
CA PHE A 193 -20.82 -0.39 4.17
C PHE A 193 -20.65 0.24 5.54
N GLY A 194 -20.27 1.52 5.62
CA GLY A 194 -20.21 2.26 6.89
C GLY A 194 -21.59 2.46 7.51
N LEU A 195 -22.59 2.82 6.70
CA LEU A 195 -23.97 2.95 7.15
C LEU A 195 -24.53 1.59 7.61
N LEU A 196 -24.25 0.53 6.86
CA LEU A 196 -24.60 -0.83 7.26
C LEU A 196 -23.92 -1.19 8.59
N ALA A 197 -22.64 -0.88 8.77
CA ALA A 197 -21.94 -1.15 10.02
C ALA A 197 -22.56 -0.44 11.23
N VAL A 198 -22.95 0.84 11.08
CA VAL A 198 -23.59 1.61 12.16
C VAL A 198 -24.98 1.08 12.49
N THR A 199 -25.82 0.83 11.48
CA THR A 199 -27.18 0.31 11.69
C THR A 199 -27.17 -1.06 12.38
N LEU A 200 -26.27 -1.96 11.96
CA LEU A 200 -26.11 -3.27 12.57
C LEU A 200 -25.53 -3.20 13.99
N SER A 201 -24.74 -2.18 14.32
CA SER A 201 -24.21 -1.99 15.67
C SER A 201 -25.27 -1.58 16.70
N GLY A 202 -26.44 -1.07 16.26
CA GLY A 202 -27.55 -0.76 17.15
C GLY A 202 -28.34 -1.99 17.64
N ILE A 203 -28.18 -3.15 16.99
CA ILE A 203 -29.00 -4.34 17.24
C ILE A 203 -28.32 -5.23 18.30
N GLN A 204 -28.72 -5.09 19.56
CA GLN A 204 -28.03 -5.71 20.71
C GLN A 204 -28.13 -7.25 20.76
N HIS A 205 -29.24 -7.86 20.31
CA HIS A 205 -29.47 -9.31 20.49
C HIS A 205 -28.78 -10.21 19.45
N TYR A 206 -28.38 -9.66 18.29
CA TYR A 206 -27.77 -10.45 17.20
C TYR A 206 -26.58 -9.71 16.55
N ALA A 207 -25.94 -8.79 17.27
CA ALA A 207 -24.90 -7.91 16.74
C ALA A 207 -23.77 -8.68 16.03
N HIS A 208 -23.34 -9.82 16.57
CA HIS A 208 -22.28 -10.63 15.97
C HIS A 208 -22.72 -11.27 14.65
N PHE A 209 -23.91 -11.87 14.62
CA PHE A 209 -24.45 -12.53 13.42
C PHE A 209 -24.59 -11.53 12.25
N PHE A 210 -25.15 -10.36 12.52
CA PHE A 210 -25.28 -9.32 11.50
C PHE A 210 -23.93 -8.78 11.02
N LYS A 211 -22.93 -8.66 11.90
CA LYS A 211 -21.57 -8.30 11.49
C LYS A 211 -20.96 -9.32 10.51
N PHE A 212 -21.18 -10.61 10.74
CA PHE A 212 -20.74 -11.65 9.80
C PHE A 212 -21.46 -11.56 8.45
N ILE A 213 -22.77 -11.28 8.44
CA ILE A 213 -23.52 -11.05 7.20
C ILE A 213 -22.96 -9.86 6.44
N GLY A 214 -22.73 -8.73 7.11
CA GLY A 214 -22.18 -7.53 6.46
C GLY A 214 -20.79 -7.80 5.88
N LEU A 215 -19.92 -8.53 6.59
CA LEU A 215 -18.63 -8.96 6.07
C LEU A 215 -18.76 -9.90 4.87
N GLY A 216 -19.73 -10.83 4.90
CA GLY A 216 -20.06 -11.69 3.76
C GLY A 216 -20.50 -10.88 2.54
N LEU A 217 -21.29 -9.82 2.74
CA LEU A 217 -21.74 -8.94 1.67
C LEU A 217 -20.57 -8.19 1.03
N VAL A 218 -19.61 -7.70 1.82
CA VAL A 218 -18.35 -7.13 1.30
C VAL A 218 -17.64 -8.13 0.39
N VAL A 219 -17.47 -9.38 0.83
CA VAL A 219 -16.80 -10.43 0.05
C VAL A 219 -17.57 -10.70 -1.25
N LEU A 220 -18.90 -10.78 -1.20
CA LEU A 220 -19.73 -10.98 -2.39
C LEU A 220 -19.63 -9.80 -3.37
N THR A 221 -19.67 -8.56 -2.87
CA THR A 221 -19.47 -7.36 -3.69
C THR A 221 -18.10 -7.40 -4.37
N MET A 222 -17.04 -7.78 -3.65
CA MET A 222 -15.70 -7.88 -4.21
C MET A 222 -15.61 -8.97 -5.30
N VAL A 223 -16.19 -10.15 -5.06
CA VAL A 223 -16.26 -11.21 -6.08
C VAL A 223 -17.03 -10.73 -7.31
N GLY A 224 -18.16 -10.05 -7.11
CA GLY A 224 -18.93 -9.44 -8.20
C GLY A 224 -18.14 -8.41 -9.00
N LEU A 225 -17.38 -7.53 -8.32
CA LEU A 225 -16.49 -6.57 -8.97
C LEU A 225 -15.40 -7.27 -9.78
N ILE A 226 -14.75 -8.30 -9.24
CA ILE A 226 -13.71 -9.06 -9.96
C ILE A 226 -14.29 -9.72 -11.22
N ILE A 227 -15.46 -10.37 -11.11
CA ILE A 227 -16.12 -11.03 -12.26
C ILE A 227 -16.54 -10.00 -13.30
N TRP A 228 -17.14 -8.88 -12.87
CA TRP A 228 -17.56 -7.81 -13.76
C TRP A 228 -16.36 -7.17 -14.48
N MET A 229 -15.24 -6.97 -13.78
CA MET A 229 -14.00 -6.46 -14.37
C MET A 229 -13.44 -7.43 -15.42
N ASP A 230 -13.37 -8.73 -15.11
CA ASP A 230 -12.90 -9.75 -16.07
C ASP A 230 -13.82 -9.83 -17.30
N TYR A 231 -15.14 -9.82 -17.09
CA TYR A 231 -16.12 -9.78 -18.18
C TYR A 231 -15.93 -8.54 -19.07
N ARG A 232 -15.82 -7.36 -18.47
CA ARG A 232 -15.66 -6.09 -19.20
C ARG A 232 -14.32 -6.00 -19.93
N GLN A 233 -13.25 -6.56 -19.36
CA GLN A 233 -11.93 -6.64 -20.00
C GLN A 233 -11.97 -7.59 -21.22
N ARG A 234 -12.62 -8.74 -21.10
CA ARG A 234 -12.80 -9.70 -22.21
C ARG A 234 -13.59 -9.08 -23.37
N GLN A 235 -14.66 -8.34 -23.08
CA GLN A 235 -15.46 -7.67 -24.12
C GLN A 235 -14.70 -6.56 -24.86
N ARG A 236 -13.69 -5.95 -24.22
CA ARG A 236 -12.86 -4.90 -24.84
C ARG A 236 -11.62 -5.43 -25.56
N GLY A 237 -11.39 -6.75 -25.57
CA GLY A 237 -10.25 -7.37 -26.26
C GLY A 237 -8.87 -7.06 -25.66
N VAL A 238 -8.80 -6.35 -24.53
CA VAL A 238 -7.53 -5.96 -23.89
C VAL A 238 -7.14 -7.05 -22.88
N ARG A 239 -6.28 -7.98 -23.30
CA ARG A 239 -5.55 -8.86 -22.37
C ARG A 239 -4.33 -8.09 -21.87
N ILE A 240 -4.38 -7.56 -20.65
CA ILE A 240 -3.16 -7.10 -19.98
C ILE A 240 -2.35 -8.34 -19.64
N ASN A 241 -1.14 -8.43 -20.19
CA ASN A 241 -0.20 -9.51 -19.91
C ASN A 241 0.33 -9.33 -18.48
N LEU A 242 -0.31 -9.99 -17.52
CA LEU A 242 0.05 -9.95 -16.10
C LEU A 242 1.16 -10.97 -15.81
N GLY A 243 2.40 -10.57 -16.14
CA GLY A 243 3.61 -11.17 -15.56
C GLY A 243 4.46 -12.04 -16.50
N GLY A 244 5.06 -11.42 -17.51
CA GLY A 244 6.33 -11.86 -18.07
C GLY A 244 7.40 -10.78 -17.80
N PRO A 245 8.70 -11.12 -17.70
CA PRO A 245 9.75 -10.11 -17.67
C PRO A 245 9.55 -9.17 -18.87
N GLU A 246 9.63 -7.86 -18.65
CA GLU A 246 9.47 -6.86 -19.71
C GLU A 246 10.41 -7.22 -20.86
N THR A 247 9.85 -7.71 -21.98
CA THR A 247 10.60 -7.72 -23.22
C THR A 247 10.79 -6.26 -23.60
N PRO A 248 12.04 -5.78 -23.74
CA PRO A 248 12.29 -4.40 -24.10
C PRO A 248 11.59 -4.06 -25.41
N PRO A 249 11.24 -2.78 -25.64
CA PRO A 249 10.48 -2.37 -26.81
C PRO A 249 11.17 -2.90 -28.08
N ASN A 250 10.37 -3.46 -28.99
CA ASN A 250 10.81 -3.98 -30.29
C ASN A 250 11.22 -2.84 -31.26
N GLY A 251 11.98 -1.85 -30.76
CA GLY A 251 12.59 -0.75 -31.50
C GLY A 251 14.10 -0.91 -31.63
N ASP A 252 14.75 -1.55 -30.65
CA ASP A 252 16.22 -1.54 -30.57
C ASP A 252 16.88 -2.64 -31.44
N ALA A 253 16.15 -3.68 -31.82
CA ALA A 253 16.68 -4.77 -32.63
C ALA A 253 16.95 -4.36 -34.09
N LYS A 254 16.18 -3.39 -34.61
CA LYS A 254 16.34 -2.90 -35.99
C LYS A 254 17.40 -1.80 -36.08
N GLU A 255 17.54 -0.98 -35.04
CA GLU A 255 18.62 0.02 -34.97
C GLU A 255 19.99 -0.63 -34.72
N ARG A 256 20.07 -1.71 -33.91
CA ARG A 256 21.32 -2.45 -33.72
C ARG A 256 21.79 -3.17 -34.97
N SER A 257 20.89 -3.78 -35.75
CA SER A 257 21.31 -4.41 -37.02
C SER A 257 21.83 -3.40 -38.04
N ASP A 258 21.16 -2.24 -38.15
CA ASP A 258 21.60 -1.17 -39.06
C ASP A 258 22.92 -0.52 -38.61
N SER A 259 23.17 -0.42 -37.30
CA SER A 259 24.44 0.10 -36.78
C SER A 259 25.59 -0.89 -36.97
N ASP A 260 25.33 -2.19 -36.77
CA ASP A 260 26.33 -3.23 -36.90
C ASP A 260 26.70 -3.45 -38.39
N GLU A 261 25.72 -3.40 -39.29
CA GLU A 261 25.95 -3.48 -40.75
C GLU A 261 26.73 -2.25 -41.28
N LYS A 262 26.46 -1.05 -40.75
CA LYS A 262 27.24 0.16 -41.06
C LYS A 262 28.65 0.12 -40.49
N ALA A 263 28.85 -0.44 -39.29
CA ALA A 263 30.16 -0.58 -38.67
C ALA A 263 31.05 -1.59 -39.42
N GLU A 264 30.47 -2.68 -39.92
CA GLU A 264 31.17 -3.65 -40.78
C GLU A 264 31.52 -3.05 -42.15
N ALA A 265 30.61 -2.26 -42.75
CA ALA A 265 30.89 -1.57 -44.01
C ALA A 265 32.04 -0.56 -43.89
N ILE A 266 32.10 0.20 -42.79
CA ILE A 266 33.19 1.17 -42.52
C ILE A 266 34.52 0.43 -42.27
N THR A 267 34.49 -0.72 -41.60
CA THR A 267 35.70 -1.53 -41.32
C THR A 267 36.25 -2.17 -42.60
N GLN A 268 35.39 -2.64 -43.51
CA GLN A 268 35.82 -3.16 -44.82
C GLN A 268 36.31 -2.07 -45.77
N GLN A 269 35.78 -0.85 -45.66
CA GLN A 269 36.22 0.28 -46.47
C GLN A 269 37.55 0.85 -45.96
N GLY A 270 37.78 0.86 -44.65
CA GLY A 270 39.06 1.24 -44.03
C GLY A 270 40.20 0.25 -44.31
N SER A 271 39.92 -1.06 -44.35
CA SER A 271 40.96 -2.07 -44.65
C SER A 271 41.43 -2.04 -46.10
N LYS A 272 40.59 -1.58 -47.05
CA LYS A 272 40.98 -1.35 -48.45
C LYS A 272 41.89 -0.13 -48.64
N PHE A 273 41.85 0.86 -47.75
CA PHE A 273 42.71 2.05 -47.84
C PHE A 273 44.10 1.85 -47.20
N ILE A 274 44.24 0.90 -46.27
CA ILE A 274 45.53 0.66 -45.59
C ILE A 274 46.49 -0.22 -46.42
N ASN A 275 45.99 -0.94 -47.43
CA ASN A 275 46.80 -1.89 -48.21
C ASN A 275 47.37 -1.33 -49.54
N SER A 276 47.35 -0.02 -49.75
CA SER A 276 47.89 0.63 -50.95
C SER A 276 48.82 1.81 -50.61
N SER A 277 49.97 1.55 -50.01
CA SER A 277 51.12 2.47 -50.02
C SER A 277 52.43 1.71 -49.80
N PRO A 278 53.38 1.71 -50.75
CA PRO A 278 54.65 1.05 -50.59
C PRO A 278 55.63 1.95 -49.82
N GLY A 279 56.21 1.39 -48.75
CA GLY A 279 57.52 1.72 -48.18
C GLY A 279 57.78 3.18 -47.79
N GLN A 280 57.86 3.44 -46.48
CA GLN A 280 58.80 4.44 -45.96
C GLN A 280 59.10 4.21 -44.46
N SER A 281 60.38 4.37 -44.16
CA SER A 281 61.10 4.19 -42.91
C SER A 281 60.57 5.03 -41.72
N ARG A 282 60.60 4.44 -40.52
CA ARG A 282 60.44 5.14 -39.22
C ARG A 282 61.62 6.10 -38.97
N PRO A 283 61.34 7.27 -38.38
CA PRO A 283 62.24 7.88 -37.40
C PRO A 283 61.57 8.05 -36.03
N ASP A 284 62.42 8.06 -35.02
CA ASP A 284 62.16 7.99 -33.58
C ASP A 284 61.33 9.16 -33.00
N SER A 285 60.60 8.89 -31.91
CA SER A 285 60.04 9.92 -31.02
C SER A 285 60.32 9.55 -29.56
N PRO A 286 60.74 10.50 -28.70
CA PRO A 286 61.51 10.21 -27.49
C PRO A 286 60.70 10.47 -26.22
N TYR A 287 59.95 9.49 -25.70
CA TYR A 287 59.29 9.60 -24.37
C TYR A 287 59.11 8.24 -23.67
N ASP A 288 60.08 7.33 -23.80
CA ASP A 288 60.15 6.10 -22.99
C ASP A 288 61.30 6.22 -21.96
N GLU A 289 61.10 7.05 -20.95
CA GLU A 289 61.90 6.98 -19.73
C GLU A 289 61.09 7.50 -18.55
N GLN A 290 60.39 6.61 -17.85
CA GLN A 290 60.24 6.60 -16.39
C GLN A 290 59.37 5.42 -15.93
N LEU A 291 60.02 4.27 -15.83
CA LEU A 291 59.61 3.17 -14.97
C LEU A 291 60.61 3.06 -13.81
N HIS A 292 60.07 2.89 -12.60
CA HIS A 292 60.70 2.37 -11.37
C HIS A 292 61.38 3.31 -10.36
N ALA A 293 60.83 3.24 -9.13
CA ALA A 293 61.47 3.19 -7.79
C ALA A 293 60.69 4.11 -6.82
N ARG A 294 60.09 3.69 -5.69
CA ARG A 294 60.72 2.98 -4.55
C ARG A 294 59.63 2.63 -3.49
N PHE A 295 59.62 1.37 -3.03
CA PHE A 295 59.32 0.97 -1.61
C PHE A 295 60.57 1.29 -0.75
N PRO A 296 60.61 1.32 0.60
CA PRO A 296 60.06 0.33 1.59
C PRO A 296 59.58 0.99 2.93
N HIS A 297 59.18 0.37 4.05
CA HIS A 297 59.14 -0.97 4.65
C HIS A 297 57.84 -1.09 5.46
#